data_AF-V8N4Q1-F1
#
_entry.id   AF-V8N4Q1-F1
#
_cell.length_a   1.000
_cell.length_b   1.000
_cell.length_c   1.000
_cell.angle_alpha   90.00
_cell.angle_beta   90.00
_cell.angle_gamma   90.00
#
_symmetry.space_group_name_H-M   'P 1'
#
loop_
_entity.id
_entity.type
_entity.pdbx_description
1 polymer ?
#
loop_
_entity_poly.entity_id
_entity_poly.type
_entity_poly.pdbx_seq_one_letter_code
_entity_poly.pdbx_strand_id
1 'polypeptide(L)'
;MLVPFPQVMNGAILQQVFVVEYIVQSQMCEDCHRVEAKDFWKAVVQVRQKTAHKKTFYYLEQLILKHRLHQNTLRIKEIHDGLDFYFASKQHAQKMVDFLQCTVPC
;
A
#
# COMPACT_ATOMS: atom_id res chain seq x y z
N MET A 1 35.31 4.43 -0.46
CA MET A 1 36.42 5.04 0.30
C MET A 1 35.83 6.14 1.16
N LEU A 2 35.68 5.90 2.46
CA LEU A 2 35.23 6.93 3.40
C LEU A 2 36.45 7.44 4.14
N VAL A 3 36.66 8.75 4.12
CA VAL A 3 37.76 9.43 4.80
C VAL A 3 37.16 10.15 6.01
N PRO A 4 37.38 9.66 7.24
CA PRO A 4 36.98 10.38 8.43
C PRO A 4 38.02 11.47 8.72
N PHE A 5 37.59 12.66 9.13
CA PHE A 5 38.48 13.73 9.57
C PHE A 5 38.59 13.73 11.09
N PRO A 6 39.60 13.09 11.71
CA PRO A 6 39.89 13.32 13.10
C PRO A 6 40.52 14.71 13.26
N GLN A 7 39.90 15.59 14.06
CA GLN A 7 40.56 16.82 14.49
C GLN A 7 41.65 16.47 15.50
N VAL A 8 42.90 16.84 15.19
CA VAL A 8 44.04 16.74 16.10
C VAL A 8 44.47 18.14 16.52
N MET A 9 44.70 18.32 17.82
CA MET A 9 45.13 19.56 18.44
C MET A 9 46.41 20.10 17.76
N ASN A 10 46.47 21.42 17.53
CA ASN A 10 47.57 22.18 16.90
C ASN A 10 47.69 22.15 15.36
N GLY A 11 46.56 22.17 14.63
CA GLY A 11 46.54 22.65 13.24
C GLY A 11 47.09 21.71 12.15
N ALA A 12 47.44 20.47 12.50
CA ALA A 12 47.77 19.43 11.54
C ALA A 12 46.52 18.61 11.20
N ILE A 13 46.12 18.61 9.92
CA ILE A 13 45.00 17.79 9.42
C ILE A 13 45.56 16.42 9.04
N LEU A 14 45.13 15.37 9.75
CA LEU A 14 45.57 14.00 9.51
C LEU A 14 44.49 13.22 8.77
N GLN A 15 44.74 12.94 7.49
CA GLN A 15 43.80 12.20 6.65
C GLN A 15 44.12 10.70 6.71
N GLN A 16 43.34 9.93 7.48
CA GLN A 16 43.55 8.49 7.59
C GLN A 16 42.63 7.73 6.63
N VAL A 17 43.21 7.02 5.67
CA VAL A 17 42.47 6.14 4.75
C VAL A 17 42.31 4.78 5.41
N PHE A 18 41.08 4.30 5.53
CA PHE A 18 40.79 2.96 6.05
C PHE A 18 39.89 2.20 5.09
N VAL A 19 40.08 0.88 5.05
CA VAL A 19 39.30 -0.03 4.19
C VAL A 19 38.04 -0.43 4.95
N VAL A 20 36.87 -0.18 4.36
CA VAL A 20 35.57 -0.62 4.89
C VAL A 20 35.17 -1.86 4.12
N GLU A 21 34.95 -2.96 4.84
CA GLU A 21 34.37 -4.17 4.28
C GLU A 21 32.85 -4.17 4.53
N TYR A 22 32.06 -4.30 3.46
CA TYR A 22 30.61 -4.37 3.55
C TYR A 22 30.16 -5.81 3.33
N ILE A 23 29.39 -6.33 4.28
CA ILE A 23 28.74 -7.63 4.14
C ILE A 23 27.32 -7.39 3.61
N VAL A 24 27.08 -7.78 2.35
CA VAL A 24 25.73 -7.72 1.76
C VAL A 24 24.99 -8.99 2.15
N GLN A 25 24.06 -8.88 3.11
CA GLN A 25 23.16 -9.97 3.47
C GLN A 25 21.88 -9.86 2.64
N SER A 26 21.55 -10.93 1.91
CA SER A 26 20.28 -11.02 1.20
C SER A 26 19.15 -11.21 2.21
N GLN A 27 18.21 -10.28 2.24
CA GLN A 27 16.98 -10.39 3.03
C GLN A 27 15.77 -10.29 2.11
N MET A 28 14.70 -11.02 2.44
CA MET A 28 13.42 -10.87 1.75
C MET A 28 12.79 -9.54 2.15
N CYS A 29 12.32 -8.78 1.18
CA CYS A 29 11.51 -7.59 1.48
C CYS A 29 10.18 -8.00 2.13
N GLU A 30 9.58 -7.08 2.88
CA GLU A 30 8.33 -7.32 3.60
C GLU A 30 7.19 -7.74 2.66
N ASP A 31 7.19 -7.26 1.41
CA ASP A 31 6.20 -7.63 0.39
C ASP A 31 6.33 -9.10 -0.01
N CYS A 32 7.54 -9.60 -0.26
CA CYS A 32 7.79 -11.01 -0.55
C CYS A 32 7.48 -11.91 0.65
N HIS A 33 7.74 -11.44 1.87
CA HIS A 33 7.41 -12.18 3.08
C HIS A 33 5.90 -12.33 3.29
N ARG A 34 5.13 -11.29 2.93
CA ARG A 34 3.67 -11.30 3.03
C ARG A 34 3.00 -12.28 2.06
N VAL A 35 3.59 -12.50 0.88
CA VAL A 35 3.12 -13.48 -0.10
C VAL A 35 3.25 -14.92 0.44
N GLU A 36 4.35 -15.24 1.09
CA GLU A 36 4.60 -16.55 1.71
C GLU A 36 3.72 -16.80 2.95
N ALA A 37 3.37 -15.74 3.70
CA ALA A 37 2.59 -15.83 4.94
C ALA A 37 1.09 -16.12 4.76
N LYS A 38 0.58 -16.25 3.52
CA LYS A 38 -0.87 -16.41 3.22
C LYS A 38 -1.75 -15.33 3.87
N ASP A 39 -1.20 -14.13 4.09
CA ASP A 39 -1.91 -13.02 4.71
C ASP A 39 -2.71 -12.29 3.62
N PHE A 40 -3.80 -12.93 3.18
CA PHE A 40 -4.46 -12.60 1.91
C PHE A 40 -5.09 -11.19 1.89
N TRP A 41 -5.60 -10.69 3.02
CA TRP A 41 -6.16 -9.33 3.20
C TRP A 41 -6.38 -8.99 4.68
N LYS A 42 -6.16 -7.73 5.08
CA LYS A 42 -6.43 -7.27 6.47
C LYS A 42 -7.81 -6.63 6.63
N ALA A 43 -8.39 -6.12 5.55
CA ALA A 43 -9.70 -5.49 5.56
C ALA A 43 -10.45 -5.79 4.25
N VAL A 44 -11.78 -5.83 4.33
CA VAL A 44 -12.67 -6.03 3.20
C VAL A 44 -13.79 -4.99 3.24
N VAL A 45 -14.09 -4.37 2.10
CA VAL A 45 -15.24 -3.47 1.93
C VAL A 45 -16.22 -4.17 0.99
N GLN A 46 -17.43 -4.43 1.48
CA GLN A 46 -18.48 -5.14 0.76
C GLN A 46 -19.55 -4.16 0.32
N VAL A 47 -19.64 -3.91 -0.98
CA VAL A 47 -20.67 -3.04 -1.57
C VAL A 47 -21.79 -3.92 -2.09
N ARG A 48 -23.03 -3.65 -1.66
CA ARG A 48 -24.22 -4.40 -2.07
C ARG A 48 -25.31 -3.44 -2.54
N GLN A 49 -25.95 -3.76 -3.65
CA GLN A 49 -27.11 -3.03 -4.12
C GLN A 49 -28.24 -4.01 -4.43
N LYS A 50 -29.22 -4.12 -3.52
CA LYS A 50 -30.40 -4.95 -3.72
C LYS A 50 -31.42 -4.21 -4.59
N THR A 51 -31.22 -4.23 -5.91
CA THR A 51 -32.11 -3.55 -6.88
C THR A 51 -32.06 -4.24 -8.24
N ALA A 52 -33.20 -4.29 -8.93
CA ALA A 52 -33.32 -4.88 -10.26
C ALA A 52 -32.51 -4.12 -11.34
N HIS A 53 -32.37 -2.80 -11.19
CA HIS A 53 -31.61 -1.93 -12.08
C HIS A 53 -30.23 -1.57 -11.53
N LYS A 54 -29.17 -2.05 -12.19
CA LYS A 54 -27.76 -1.82 -11.81
C LYS A 54 -27.20 -0.46 -12.28
N LYS A 55 -28.05 0.52 -12.62
CA LYS A 55 -27.60 1.81 -13.20
C LYS A 55 -26.67 2.57 -12.24
N THR A 56 -27.03 2.63 -10.96
CA THR A 56 -26.20 3.25 -9.92
C THR A 56 -24.89 2.49 -9.70
N PHE A 57 -24.92 1.16 -9.83
CA PHE A 57 -23.74 0.30 -9.70
C PHE A 57 -22.70 0.58 -10.79
N TYR A 58 -23.12 0.64 -12.06
CA TYR A 58 -22.23 0.98 -13.17
C TYR A 58 -21.67 2.40 -13.05
N TYR A 59 -22.48 3.34 -12.56
CA TYR A 59 -22.00 4.70 -12.29
C TYR A 59 -20.92 4.71 -11.19
N LEU A 60 -21.12 3.94 -10.12
CA LEU A 60 -20.15 3.80 -9.03
C LEU A 60 -18.81 3.24 -9.51
N GLU A 61 -18.84 2.24 -10.39
CA GLU A 61 -17.63 1.65 -10.96
C GLU A 61 -16.85 2.67 -11.80
N GLN A 62 -17.53 3.41 -12.67
CA GLN A 62 -16.91 4.49 -13.46
C GLN A 62 -16.28 5.56 -12.55
N LEU A 63 -16.93 5.87 -11.44
CA LEU A 63 -16.45 6.83 -10.47
C LEU A 63 -15.19 6.33 -9.74
N ILE A 64 -15.17 5.06 -9.34
CA ILE A 64 -14.00 4.39 -8.73
C ILE A 64 -12.81 4.38 -9.69
N LEU A 65 -13.05 4.18 -10.99
CA LEU A 65 -12.01 4.25 -12.03
C LEU A 65 -11.50 5.69 -12.18
N LYS A 66 -12.40 6.68 -12.25
CA LYS A 66 -12.07 8.10 -12.38
C LYS A 66 -11.21 8.62 -11.22
N HIS A 67 -11.53 8.23 -9.99
CA HIS A 67 -10.80 8.63 -8.78
C HIS A 67 -9.65 7.68 -8.41
N ARG A 68 -9.40 6.62 -9.22
CA ARG A 68 -8.30 5.67 -9.04
C ARG A 68 -8.27 4.95 -7.67
N LEU A 69 -9.43 4.78 -7.03
CA LEU A 69 -9.50 4.18 -5.69
C LEU A 69 -9.18 2.68 -5.67
N HIS A 70 -9.31 2.02 -6.81
CA HIS A 70 -8.96 0.61 -7.02
C HIS A 70 -7.44 0.35 -7.03
N GLN A 71 -6.58 1.36 -7.02
CA GLN A 71 -5.12 1.14 -7.04
C GLN A 71 -4.59 0.51 -5.75
N ASN A 72 -5.27 0.76 -4.62
CA ASN A 72 -4.84 0.25 -3.31
C ASN A 72 -5.53 -1.06 -2.93
N THR A 73 -6.34 -1.64 -3.82
CA THR A 73 -7.02 -2.92 -3.57
C THR A 73 -6.10 -4.06 -3.98
N LEU A 74 -6.04 -5.10 -3.15
CA LEU A 74 -5.30 -6.32 -3.44
C LEU A 74 -6.06 -7.18 -4.45
N ARG A 75 -7.37 -7.25 -4.27
CA ARG A 75 -8.26 -8.08 -5.07
C ARG A 75 -9.64 -7.45 -5.08
N ILE A 76 -10.33 -7.64 -6.20
CA ILE A 76 -11.74 -7.30 -6.35
C ILE A 76 -12.45 -8.61 -6.72
N LYS A 77 -13.52 -8.94 -6.01
CA LYS A 77 -14.33 -10.12 -6.28
C LYS A 77 -15.77 -9.70 -6.53
N GLU A 78 -16.28 -10.09 -7.69
CA GLU A 78 -17.69 -9.98 -8.01
C GLU A 78 -18.46 -11.05 -7.26
N ILE A 79 -19.55 -10.64 -6.61
CA ILE A 79 -20.45 -11.54 -5.89
C ILE A 79 -21.89 -11.22 -6.28
N HIS A 80 -22.83 -12.10 -5.92
CA HIS A 80 -24.25 -11.85 -6.21
C HIS A 80 -24.70 -10.53 -5.56
N ASP A 81 -25.29 -9.63 -6.36
CA ASP A 81 -25.74 -8.29 -5.96
C ASP A 81 -24.65 -7.31 -5.46
N GLY A 82 -23.36 -7.53 -5.78
CA GLY A 82 -22.33 -6.59 -5.37
C GLY A 82 -20.87 -6.92 -5.69
N LEU A 83 -19.97 -6.17 -5.05
CA LEU A 83 -18.52 -6.27 -5.18
C LEU A 83 -17.86 -6.31 -3.80
N ASP A 84 -16.81 -7.12 -3.68
CA ASP A 84 -15.94 -7.19 -2.51
C ASP A 84 -14.55 -6.65 -2.86
N PHE A 85 -14.13 -5.60 -2.16
CA PHE A 85 -12.82 -4.98 -2.30
C PHE A 85 -11.93 -5.39 -1.13
N TYR A 86 -10.83 -6.06 -1.42
CA TYR A 86 -9.87 -6.53 -0.43
C TYR A 86 -8.70 -5.56 -0.30
N PHE A 87 -8.29 -5.26 0.93
CA PHE A 87 -7.25 -4.30 1.25
C PHE A 87 -6.18 -4.89 2.17
N ALA A 88 -4.92 -4.50 1.94
CA ALA A 88 -3.78 -4.82 2.80
C ALA A 88 -3.77 -4.00 4.11
N SER A 89 -4.40 -2.82 4.12
CA SER A 89 -4.43 -1.91 5.26
C SER A 89 -5.84 -1.42 5.53
N LYS A 90 -6.21 -1.36 6.82
CA LYS A 90 -7.49 -0.81 7.29
C LYS A 90 -7.67 0.66 6.90
N GLN A 91 -6.59 1.44 6.84
CA GLN A 91 -6.67 2.87 6.48
C GLN A 91 -7.13 3.07 5.03
N HIS A 92 -6.69 2.21 4.11
CA HIS A 92 -7.15 2.26 2.71
C HIS A 92 -8.62 1.86 2.58
N ALA A 93 -9.05 0.84 3.33
CA ALA A 93 -10.46 0.46 3.40
C ALA A 93 -11.33 1.60 3.93
N GLN A 94 -10.90 2.30 4.99
CA GLN A 94 -11.64 3.43 5.56
C GLN A 94 -11.81 4.56 4.55
N LYS A 95 -10.75 4.93 3.82
CA LYS A 95 -10.83 5.95 2.75
C LYS A 95 -11.85 5.58 1.67
N MET A 96 -11.96 4.29 1.33
CA MET A 96 -12.96 3.84 0.38
C MET A 96 -14.38 4.01 0.94
N VAL A 97 -14.60 3.65 2.20
CA VAL A 97 -15.90 3.84 2.87
C VAL A 97 -16.28 5.32 2.92
N ASP A 98 -15.36 6.19 3.32
CA ASP A 98 -15.61 7.63 3.40
C ASP A 98 -15.97 8.21 2.02
N PHE A 99 -15.28 7.76 0.95
CA PHE A 99 -15.61 8.16 -0.42
C PHE A 99 -17.00 7.70 -0.85
N LEU A 100 -17.37 6.46 -0.52
CA LEU A 100 -18.70 5.92 -0.83
C LEU A 100 -19.78 6.73 -0.11
N GLN A 101 -19.60 7.02 1.18
CA GLN A 101 -20.52 7.84 1.98
C GLN A 101 -20.71 9.25 1.41
N CYS A 102 -19.66 9.86 0.86
CA CYS A 102 -19.76 11.19 0.25
C CYS A 102 -20.43 11.18 -1.13
N THR A 103 -20.40 10.06 -1.86
CA THR A 103 -20.79 10.07 -3.28
C THR A 103 -22.08 9.34 -3.60
N VAL A 104 -22.47 8.37 -2.77
CA VAL A 104 -23.74 7.68 -2.89
C VAL A 104 -24.41 7.64 -1.53
N PRO A 105 -25.74 7.85 -1.47
CA PRO A 105 -26.49 7.55 -0.25
C PRO A 105 -26.37 6.05 0.02
N CYS A 106 -25.64 5.71 1.07
CA CYS A 106 -25.32 4.35 1.50
C CYS A 106 -26.09 3.97 2.76
#